data_AF-A0A183UXB1-F1
#
_entry.id   AF-A0A183UXB1-F1
#
_cell.length_a   1.000
_cell.length_b   1.000
_cell.length_c   1.000
_cell.angle_alpha   90.00
_cell.angle_beta   90.00
_cell.angle_gamma   90.00
#
_symmetry.space_group_name_H-M   'P 1'
#
loop_
_entity.id
_entity.type
_entity.pdbx_description
1 polymer ?
#
loop_
_entity_poly.entity_id
_entity_poly.type
_entity_poly.pdbx_seq_one_letter_code
_entity_poly.pdbx_strand_id
1 'polypeptide(L)'
;MKTARKLWPSSPKPILTRPSAPEARSPELTHTDYPMVSLTQLRPLTASLTKCSQKTGFGPYRLHRKGQHFVGTEPDPLKYHLNFFFFQLQNKKPEHPYGLQGTNHLLPGKGKIASRLPTKVLMKKDKIYAWCSCGYSASQPLCDGSHNLVYIPDLKLRPVRFIPDRDTEVWLCNCKQTGKRPFCDGSHSQIKDVDKKAGLFD
;
A
#
# COMPACT_ATOMS: atom_id res chain seq x y z
N MET A 1 19.16 -52.50 9.59
CA MET A 1 18.15 -52.20 10.64
C MET A 1 17.23 -51.09 10.12
N LYS A 2 15.95 -51.41 9.87
CA LYS A 2 14.97 -50.51 9.25
C LYS A 2 14.35 -49.63 10.35
N THR A 3 14.52 -48.31 10.29
CA THR A 3 13.93 -47.37 11.25
C THR A 3 12.53 -46.96 10.79
N ALA A 4 11.54 -47.30 11.61
CA ALA A 4 10.12 -47.06 11.38
C ALA A 4 9.76 -45.56 11.47
N ARG A 5 9.01 -45.05 10.49
CA ARG A 5 8.42 -43.71 10.52
C ARG A 5 7.20 -43.72 11.45
N LYS A 6 7.20 -42.86 12.47
CA LYS A 6 6.03 -42.59 13.32
C LYS A 6 4.94 -41.90 12.49
N LEU A 7 3.81 -42.59 12.32
CA LEU A 7 2.56 -42.03 11.81
C LEU A 7 1.85 -41.30 12.95
N TRP A 8 1.44 -40.05 12.73
CA TRP A 8 0.63 -39.27 13.65
C TRP A 8 -0.85 -39.44 13.28
N PRO A 9 -1.78 -39.72 14.21
CA PRO A 9 -3.19 -39.81 13.88
C PRO A 9 -3.79 -38.41 13.69
N SER A 10 -4.50 -38.22 12.58
CA SER A 10 -5.23 -36.98 12.27
C SER A 10 -6.58 -36.94 12.98
N SER A 11 -6.78 -35.99 13.89
CA SER A 11 -8.07 -35.73 14.54
C SER A 11 -9.07 -35.11 13.55
N PRO A 12 -10.35 -35.50 13.55
CA PRO A 12 -11.36 -34.88 12.70
C PRO A 12 -11.76 -33.49 13.24
N LYS A 13 -11.96 -32.53 12.33
CA LYS A 13 -12.38 -31.15 12.66
C LYS A 13 -13.90 -31.09 12.90
N PRO A 14 -14.38 -30.29 13.88
CA PRO A 14 -15.81 -30.12 14.12
C PRO A 14 -16.48 -29.28 13.03
N ILE A 15 -17.69 -29.69 12.64
CA ILE A 15 -18.54 -29.04 11.63
C ILE A 15 -19.32 -27.92 12.33
N LEU A 16 -19.06 -26.67 11.94
CA LEU A 16 -19.83 -25.51 12.38
C LEU A 16 -21.07 -25.33 11.49
N THR A 17 -22.26 -25.59 12.02
CA THR A 17 -23.53 -25.30 11.35
C THR A 17 -23.86 -23.80 11.46
N ARG A 18 -24.21 -23.20 10.33
CA ARG A 18 -24.58 -21.79 10.19
C ARG A 18 -26.04 -21.58 10.67
N PRO A 19 -26.35 -20.57 11.50
CA PRO A 19 -27.73 -20.24 11.82
C PRO A 19 -28.42 -19.54 10.64
N SER A 20 -29.68 -19.88 10.40
CA SER A 20 -30.56 -19.32 9.36
C SER A 20 -31.06 -17.92 9.72
N ALA A 21 -31.11 -17.03 8.74
CA ALA A 21 -31.58 -15.65 8.87
C ALA A 21 -33.12 -15.58 8.97
N PRO A 22 -33.70 -14.64 9.74
CA PRO A 22 -35.14 -14.44 9.79
C PRO A 22 -35.66 -13.65 8.58
N GLU A 23 -36.88 -14.02 8.17
CA GLU A 23 -37.59 -13.63 6.96
C GLU A 23 -38.29 -12.27 7.14
N ALA A 24 -38.01 -11.30 6.27
CA ALA A 24 -38.56 -9.96 6.33
C ALA A 24 -39.96 -9.91 5.67
N ARG A 25 -40.98 -9.59 6.46
CA ARG A 25 -42.36 -9.36 6.01
C ARG A 25 -42.51 -7.90 5.54
N SER A 26 -42.84 -7.72 4.26
CA SER A 26 -43.15 -6.41 3.65
C SER A 26 -44.48 -5.85 4.18
N PRO A 27 -44.61 -4.54 4.43
CA PRO A 27 -45.91 -3.92 4.74
C PRO A 27 -46.66 -3.50 3.46
N GLU A 28 -47.96 -3.81 3.42
CA GLU A 28 -48.94 -3.39 2.42
C GLU A 28 -49.17 -1.87 2.45
N LEU A 29 -49.17 -1.24 1.27
CA LEU A 29 -49.51 0.16 1.06
C LEU A 29 -51.01 0.28 0.76
N THR A 30 -51.80 0.78 1.72
CA THR A 30 -53.17 1.21 1.46
C THR A 30 -53.21 2.73 1.23
N HIS A 31 -53.65 3.12 0.03
CA HIS A 31 -54.04 4.49 -0.31
C HIS A 31 -55.16 4.97 0.59
N THR A 32 -55.05 6.18 1.15
CA THR A 32 -56.18 7.11 1.39
C THR A 32 -55.66 8.49 1.80
N ASP A 33 -56.15 9.49 1.06
CA ASP A 33 -56.57 10.82 1.51
C ASP A 33 -55.54 11.89 1.90
N TYR A 34 -55.26 12.79 0.94
CA TYR A 34 -54.72 14.13 1.18
C TYR A 34 -55.87 15.14 1.33
N PRO A 35 -55.98 15.87 2.46
CA PRO A 35 -56.76 17.09 2.49
C PRO A 35 -55.89 18.31 2.19
N MET A 36 -56.29 19.07 1.17
CA MET A 36 -55.81 20.43 0.91
C MET A 36 -56.29 21.36 2.03
N VAL A 37 -55.39 22.18 2.60
CA VAL A 37 -55.77 23.22 3.58
C VAL A 37 -55.33 24.60 3.10
N SER A 38 -56.31 25.49 3.20
CA SER A 38 -56.46 26.83 2.66
C SER A 38 -55.49 27.87 3.23
N LEU A 39 -54.99 28.71 2.32
CA LEU A 39 -54.24 29.94 2.58
C LEU A 39 -55.17 31.02 3.14
N THR A 40 -55.07 31.35 4.43
CA THR A 40 -55.41 32.69 4.95
C THR A 40 -54.92 32.82 6.39
N GLN A 41 -54.02 33.78 6.63
CA GLN A 41 -54.02 34.76 7.74
C GLN A 41 -52.60 35.29 7.96
N LEU A 42 -52.34 36.47 7.39
CA LEU A 42 -51.18 37.30 7.70
C LEU A 42 -51.43 38.07 9.01
N ARG A 43 -50.46 38.09 9.92
CA ARG A 43 -50.37 39.08 11.01
C ARG A 43 -49.01 39.79 10.91
N PRO A 44 -48.96 41.13 11.04
CA PRO A 44 -47.70 41.86 11.03
C PRO A 44 -47.13 41.89 12.46
N LEU A 45 -45.89 41.43 12.63
CA LEU A 45 -45.13 41.66 13.86
C LEU A 45 -43.87 42.43 13.52
N THR A 46 -43.98 43.74 13.77
CA THR A 46 -42.97 44.67 14.28
C THR A 46 -41.50 44.25 14.14
N ALA A 47 -40.76 45.02 13.34
CA ALA A 47 -39.31 44.93 13.20
C ALA A 47 -38.60 45.09 14.56
N SER A 48 -38.05 43.99 15.07
CA SER A 48 -36.97 44.06 16.05
C SER A 48 -35.66 44.26 15.28
N LEU A 49 -34.95 45.35 15.57
CA LEU A 49 -33.58 45.59 15.11
C LEU A 49 -32.66 44.53 15.73
N THR A 50 -32.67 43.34 15.14
CA THR A 50 -31.67 42.32 15.41
C THR A 50 -30.33 42.87 14.90
N LYS A 51 -29.36 42.96 15.82
CA LYS A 51 -27.96 43.30 15.55
C LYS A 51 -27.56 42.74 14.18
N CYS A 52 -27.20 43.63 13.26
CA CYS A 52 -26.58 43.23 12.01
C CYS A 52 -25.31 42.44 12.36
N SER A 53 -25.43 41.12 12.29
CA SER A 53 -24.32 40.21 12.48
C SER A 53 -23.37 40.44 11.32
N GLN A 54 -22.14 40.85 11.59
CA GLN A 54 -21.06 41.06 10.59
C GLN A 54 -20.58 39.74 9.95
N LYS A 55 -21.46 38.75 9.78
CA LYS A 55 -21.17 37.45 9.18
C LYS A 55 -21.57 37.50 7.72
N THR A 56 -20.64 37.88 6.85
CA THR A 56 -20.76 37.59 5.41
C THR A 56 -20.30 36.15 5.17
N GLY A 57 -21.23 35.20 5.14
CA GLY A 57 -20.94 33.85 4.65
C GLY A 57 -21.70 32.69 5.29
N PHE A 58 -22.25 31.83 4.43
CA PHE A 58 -22.65 30.46 4.73
C PHE A 58 -21.55 29.52 4.22
N GLY A 59 -20.77 28.99 5.14
CA GLY A 59 -19.70 28.03 4.85
C GLY A 59 -19.10 27.53 6.17
N PRO A 60 -18.51 26.33 6.19
CA PRO A 60 -18.07 25.66 7.43
C PRO A 60 -16.91 26.35 8.18
N TYR A 61 -16.32 27.42 7.64
CA TYR A 61 -15.21 28.16 8.24
C TYR A 61 -15.64 29.56 8.70
N ARG A 62 -16.33 29.63 9.84
CA ARG A 62 -16.96 30.86 10.36
C ARG A 62 -16.12 31.65 11.38
N LEU A 63 -14.87 31.28 11.67
CA LEU A 63 -14.15 31.89 12.80
C LEU A 63 -12.77 32.41 12.45
N HIS A 64 -12.64 33.49 11.67
CA HIS A 64 -11.42 34.29 11.69
C HIS A 64 -11.72 35.74 12.05
N ARG A 65 -11.51 36.08 13.34
CA ARG A 65 -11.28 37.45 13.79
C ARG A 65 -9.85 37.83 13.40
N LYS A 66 -9.66 38.96 12.70
CA LYS A 66 -8.32 39.51 12.48
C LYS A 66 -7.69 39.82 13.86
N GLY A 67 -6.50 39.25 14.13
CA GLY A 67 -5.69 39.58 15.31
C GLY A 67 -5.60 38.53 16.42
N GLN A 68 -6.19 37.34 16.28
CA GLN A 68 -5.87 36.20 17.13
C GLN A 68 -5.18 35.12 16.29
N HIS A 69 -3.98 34.70 16.70
CA HIS A 69 -3.27 33.58 16.09
C HIS A 69 -4.16 32.33 16.15
N PHE A 70 -4.58 31.87 14.97
CA PHE A 70 -5.37 30.66 14.82
C PHE A 70 -4.42 29.46 14.80
N VAL A 71 -4.65 28.46 15.65
CA VAL A 71 -3.95 27.17 15.57
C VAL A 71 -4.45 26.47 14.31
N GLY A 72 -3.76 26.76 13.21
CA GLY A 72 -4.22 26.41 11.88
C GLY A 72 -3.81 27.47 10.88
N THR A 73 -2.52 27.84 10.86
CA THR A 73 -1.93 28.22 9.58
C THR A 73 -2.23 27.06 8.63
N GLU A 74 -3.06 27.32 7.63
CA GLU A 74 -3.13 26.51 6.42
C GLU A 74 -1.69 26.19 6.05
N PRO A 75 -1.25 24.92 6.16
CA PRO A 75 0.14 24.62 5.89
C PRO A 75 0.45 25.10 4.47
N ASP A 76 1.64 25.69 4.29
CA ASP A 76 2.08 26.21 3.00
C ASP A 76 1.62 25.29 1.86
N PRO A 77 1.12 25.81 0.73
CA PRO A 77 0.68 24.97 -0.38
C PRO A 77 1.78 24.00 -0.87
N LEU A 78 3.05 24.30 -0.54
CA LEU A 78 4.20 23.43 -0.77
C LEU A 78 4.25 22.19 0.13
N LYS A 79 3.60 22.17 1.29
CA LYS A 79 3.55 20.99 2.18
C LYS A 79 2.81 19.82 1.52
N TYR A 80 1.83 20.09 0.67
CA TYR A 80 1.08 19.05 -0.06
C TYR A 80 1.70 18.70 -1.42
N HIS A 81 2.45 19.62 -2.04
CA HIS A 81 3.16 19.35 -3.30
C HIS A 81 4.41 18.47 -3.13
N LEU A 82 5.02 18.43 -1.95
CA LEU A 82 6.18 17.58 -1.68
C LEU A 82 5.84 16.08 -1.57
N ASN A 83 4.55 15.72 -1.46
CA ASN A 83 4.12 14.32 -1.49
C ASN A 83 4.08 13.73 -2.91
N PHE A 84 4.01 14.56 -3.96
CA PHE A 84 4.06 14.08 -5.35
C PHE A 84 5.50 13.81 -5.82
N PHE A 85 6.50 14.44 -5.18
CA PHE A 85 7.92 14.15 -5.39
C PHE A 85 8.43 12.97 -4.54
N PHE A 86 7.59 12.42 -3.65
CA PHE A 86 7.95 11.42 -2.65
C PHE A 86 7.93 9.96 -3.16
N PHE A 87 7.74 9.77 -4.47
CA PHE A 87 8.07 8.51 -5.15
C PHE A 87 9.54 8.46 -5.61
N GLN A 88 10.32 9.50 -5.30
CA GLN A 88 11.76 9.50 -5.52
C GLN A 88 12.46 8.76 -4.39
N LEU A 89 13.34 7.84 -4.79
CA LEU A 89 14.35 7.20 -3.94
C LEU A 89 14.88 8.18 -2.90
N GLN A 90 14.80 7.79 -1.62
CA GLN A 90 15.22 8.63 -0.51
C GLN A 90 16.70 8.97 -0.64
N ASN A 91 17.04 10.25 -0.43
CA ASN A 91 18.43 10.67 -0.36
C ASN A 91 19.10 10.08 0.89
N LYS A 92 20.36 9.74 0.74
CA LYS A 92 21.23 9.19 1.77
C LYS A 92 21.41 10.21 2.90
N LYS A 93 21.30 9.74 4.16
CA LYS A 93 21.74 10.52 5.34
C LYS A 93 23.27 10.55 5.43
N PRO A 94 23.89 11.63 5.90
CA PRO A 94 25.36 11.77 5.90
C PRO A 94 26.09 10.66 6.67
N GLU A 95 25.44 10.07 7.68
CA GLU A 95 26.00 9.03 8.53
C GLU A 95 26.09 7.64 7.88
N HIS A 96 25.28 7.35 6.85
CA HIS A 96 25.27 6.01 6.28
C HIS A 96 26.54 5.77 5.44
N PRO A 97 27.17 4.59 5.49
CA PRO A 97 28.24 4.26 4.56
C PRO A 97 27.68 4.08 3.15
N TYR A 98 28.54 4.10 2.15
CA TYR A 98 28.17 3.69 0.80
C TYR A 98 28.22 2.17 0.65
N GLY A 99 27.73 1.66 -0.47
CA GLY A 99 27.65 0.24 -0.79
C GLY A 99 26.44 -0.46 -0.16
N LEU A 100 26.63 -1.73 0.14
CA LEU A 100 25.58 -2.63 0.64
C LEU A 100 25.31 -2.40 2.13
N GLN A 101 24.07 -2.12 2.48
CA GLN A 101 23.69 -1.79 3.86
C GLN A 101 23.10 -2.98 4.60
N GLY A 102 23.58 -3.20 5.82
CA GLY A 102 23.07 -4.23 6.75
C GLY A 102 23.30 -5.67 6.27
N THR A 103 22.62 -6.62 6.92
CA THR A 103 22.82 -8.07 6.72
C THR A 103 21.72 -8.74 5.88
N ASN A 104 20.77 -7.98 5.32
CA ASN A 104 19.62 -8.53 4.59
C ASN A 104 20.01 -9.38 3.37
N HIS A 105 21.21 -9.17 2.82
CA HIS A 105 21.73 -9.94 1.70
C HIS A 105 22.14 -11.36 2.08
N LEU A 106 22.45 -11.63 3.37
CA LEU A 106 22.81 -12.95 3.88
C LEU A 106 21.59 -13.79 4.30
N LEU A 107 20.37 -13.22 4.26
CA LEU A 107 19.18 -13.91 4.72
C LEU A 107 18.94 -15.20 3.91
N PRO A 108 18.78 -16.36 4.58
CA PRO A 108 18.54 -17.62 3.91
C PRO A 108 17.13 -17.64 3.29
N GLY A 109 16.94 -18.51 2.30
CA GLY A 109 15.66 -18.65 1.58
C GLY A 109 15.60 -17.79 0.33
N LYS A 110 14.92 -18.25 -0.71
CA LYS A 110 14.80 -17.58 -2.01
C LYS A 110 13.36 -17.14 -2.24
N GLY A 111 13.17 -16.01 -2.93
CA GLY A 111 11.84 -15.45 -3.20
C GLY A 111 11.12 -16.12 -4.36
N LYS A 112 9.90 -15.68 -4.63
CA LYS A 112 9.16 -16.03 -5.85
C LYS A 112 9.89 -15.45 -7.07
N ILE A 113 9.90 -16.21 -8.17
CA ILE A 113 10.46 -15.75 -9.44
C ILE A 113 9.50 -14.71 -10.03
N ALA A 114 9.97 -13.46 -10.16
CA ALA A 114 9.20 -12.39 -10.80
C ALA A 114 9.43 -12.38 -12.32
N SER A 115 10.70 -12.36 -12.75
CA SER A 115 11.06 -12.53 -14.16
C SER A 115 12.41 -13.24 -14.28
N ARG A 116 12.66 -13.89 -15.41
CA ARG A 116 13.92 -14.60 -15.67
C ARG A 116 15.04 -13.64 -16.06
N LEU A 117 14.72 -12.63 -16.87
CA LEU A 117 15.73 -11.69 -17.33
C LEU A 117 16.08 -10.69 -16.22
N PRO A 118 17.37 -10.33 -16.07
CA PRO A 118 17.78 -9.26 -15.18
C PRO A 118 17.32 -7.90 -15.71
N THR A 119 17.21 -6.92 -14.82
CA THR A 119 16.81 -5.55 -15.18
C THR A 119 18.00 -4.62 -15.02
N LYS A 120 18.33 -3.87 -16.07
CA LYS A 120 19.32 -2.80 -16.02
C LYS A 120 18.73 -1.59 -15.29
N VAL A 121 19.42 -1.09 -14.27
CA VAL A 121 18.99 0.08 -13.51
C VAL A 121 20.12 1.10 -13.46
N LEU A 122 19.81 2.33 -13.83
CA LEU A 122 20.70 3.47 -13.67
C LEU A 122 20.56 4.00 -12.25
N MET A 123 21.62 3.85 -11.47
CA MET A 123 21.70 4.26 -10.08
C MET A 123 22.41 5.61 -9.99
N LYS A 124 21.80 6.58 -9.31
CA LYS A 124 22.40 7.88 -9.04
C LYS A 124 23.08 7.87 -7.68
N LYS A 125 24.20 8.58 -7.56
CA LYS A 125 24.93 8.81 -6.31
C LYS A 125 23.99 9.34 -5.21
N ASP A 126 24.28 8.93 -3.97
CA ASP A 126 23.57 9.38 -2.76
C ASP A 126 22.07 9.02 -2.72
N LYS A 127 21.60 8.12 -3.58
CA LYS A 127 20.24 7.59 -3.54
C LYS A 127 20.19 6.20 -2.93
N ILE A 128 19.18 5.94 -2.12
CA ILE A 128 18.99 4.65 -1.47
C ILE A 128 18.12 3.77 -2.37
N TYR A 129 18.69 2.69 -2.88
CA TYR A 129 17.97 1.68 -3.65
C TYR A 129 17.63 0.48 -2.77
N ALA A 130 16.35 0.14 -2.67
CA ALA A 130 15.89 -1.06 -1.96
C ALA A 130 15.49 -2.13 -2.97
N TRP A 131 16.31 -3.17 -3.11
CA TRP A 131 16.04 -4.30 -3.98
C TRP A 131 15.06 -5.29 -3.33
N CYS A 132 14.06 -5.73 -4.09
CA CYS A 132 13.06 -6.71 -3.64
C CYS A 132 13.67 -8.11 -3.61
N SER A 133 13.65 -8.78 -2.45
CA SER A 133 14.10 -10.17 -2.27
C SER A 133 12.96 -11.19 -2.29
N CYS A 134 11.73 -10.79 -1.94
CA CYS A 134 10.57 -11.68 -1.82
C CYS A 134 9.92 -12.06 -3.17
N GLY A 135 10.04 -11.20 -4.19
CA GLY A 135 9.45 -11.43 -5.52
C GLY A 135 7.99 -11.00 -5.68
N TYR A 136 7.38 -10.41 -4.65
CA TYR A 136 5.97 -9.97 -4.67
C TYR A 136 5.78 -8.47 -4.90
N SER A 137 6.87 -7.70 -5.03
CA SER A 137 6.77 -6.27 -5.35
C SER A 137 6.13 -6.05 -6.70
N ALA A 138 5.27 -5.05 -6.81
CA ALA A 138 4.72 -4.57 -8.08
C ALA A 138 5.75 -3.74 -8.87
N SER A 139 6.65 -3.03 -8.18
CA SER A 139 7.67 -2.15 -8.77
C SER A 139 9.02 -2.87 -8.97
N GLN A 140 9.00 -4.08 -9.53
CA GLN A 140 10.23 -4.83 -9.79
C GLN A 140 11.20 -4.03 -10.66
N PRO A 141 12.51 -4.01 -10.36
CA PRO A 141 13.22 -4.87 -9.39
C PRO A 141 13.29 -4.32 -7.96
N LEU A 142 12.71 -3.14 -7.71
CA LEU A 142 12.74 -2.45 -6.42
C LEU A 142 11.64 -2.94 -5.47
N CYS A 143 11.79 -2.64 -4.19
CA CYS A 143 10.80 -2.97 -3.17
C CYS A 143 9.83 -1.82 -2.94
N ASP A 144 8.54 -2.15 -3.01
CA ASP A 144 7.37 -1.31 -2.72
C ASP A 144 6.86 -1.44 -1.28
N GLY A 145 7.43 -2.36 -0.48
CA GLY A 145 6.94 -2.69 0.86
C GLY A 145 5.96 -3.85 0.91
N SER A 146 5.63 -4.50 -0.22
CA SER A 146 4.67 -5.60 -0.29
C SER A 146 5.03 -6.78 0.62
N HIS A 147 6.31 -6.99 0.93
CA HIS A 147 6.75 -8.04 1.85
C HIS A 147 6.17 -7.98 3.28
N ASN A 148 5.55 -6.86 3.68
CA ASN A 148 4.89 -6.72 4.99
C ASN A 148 3.37 -6.93 4.92
N LEU A 149 2.81 -7.18 3.74
CA LEU A 149 1.37 -7.31 3.55
C LEU A 149 0.90 -8.68 4.01
N VAL A 150 -0.28 -8.72 4.65
CA VAL A 150 -0.85 -9.92 5.30
C VAL A 150 -1.10 -11.07 4.31
N TYR A 151 -1.34 -10.76 3.03
CA TYR A 151 -1.60 -11.77 2.00
C TYR A 151 -0.33 -12.40 1.41
N ILE A 152 0.86 -11.87 1.74
CA ILE A 152 2.14 -12.41 1.28
C ILE A 152 2.69 -13.34 2.36
N PRO A 153 3.21 -14.53 1.99
CA PRO A 153 3.75 -15.47 2.96
C PRO A 153 4.95 -14.90 3.73
N ASP A 154 5.07 -15.25 5.00
CA ASP A 154 6.15 -14.83 5.89
C ASP A 154 7.49 -15.51 5.53
N LEU A 155 8.16 -15.02 4.49
CA LEU A 155 9.41 -15.58 3.98
C LEU A 155 10.65 -15.22 4.83
N LYS A 156 10.50 -14.40 5.89
CA LYS A 156 11.60 -13.79 6.66
C LYS A 156 12.60 -13.00 5.79
N LEU A 157 12.27 -12.76 4.53
CA LEU A 157 13.09 -12.02 3.58
C LEU A 157 12.82 -10.53 3.73
N ARG A 158 13.90 -9.77 3.80
CA ARG A 158 13.86 -8.31 3.86
C ARG A 158 14.50 -7.72 2.61
N PRO A 159 14.09 -6.51 2.18
CA PRO A 159 14.70 -5.85 1.03
C PRO A 159 16.17 -5.53 1.31
N VAL A 160 16.99 -5.64 0.27
CA VAL A 160 18.43 -5.37 0.35
C VAL A 160 18.67 -3.93 -0.05
N ARG A 161 19.28 -3.14 0.83
CA ARG A 161 19.55 -1.72 0.61
C ARG A 161 20.94 -1.52 0.03
N PHE A 162 21.04 -0.74 -1.04
CA PHE A 162 22.29 -0.41 -1.71
C PHE A 162 22.35 1.09 -1.96
N ILE A 163 23.51 1.68 -1.67
CA ILE A 163 23.77 3.11 -1.82
C ILE A 163 25.01 3.27 -2.70
N PRO A 164 24.89 3.76 -3.94
CA PRO A 164 26.03 3.87 -4.85
C PRO A 164 26.92 5.06 -4.49
N ASP A 165 28.24 4.87 -4.59
CA ASP A 165 29.25 5.92 -4.43
C ASP A 165 29.25 6.93 -5.59
N ARG A 166 28.85 6.47 -6.78
CA ARG A 166 28.88 7.21 -8.06
C ARG A 166 27.67 6.82 -8.90
N ASP A 167 27.36 7.65 -9.88
CA ASP A 167 26.36 7.30 -10.91
C ASP A 167 26.85 6.06 -11.65
N THR A 168 26.10 4.96 -11.53
CA THR A 168 26.51 3.64 -12.02
C THR A 168 25.33 2.91 -12.62
N GLU A 169 25.59 2.14 -13.68
CA GLU A 169 24.60 1.27 -14.29
C GLU A 169 24.83 -0.16 -13.79
N VAL A 170 23.80 -0.78 -13.23
CA VAL A 170 23.93 -2.11 -12.66
C VAL A 170 22.77 -3.02 -13.06
N TRP A 171 23.09 -4.30 -13.24
CA TRP A 171 22.11 -5.35 -13.51
C TRP A 171 21.61 -5.96 -12.21
N LEU A 172 20.35 -5.69 -11.89
CA LEU A 172 19.69 -6.24 -10.71
C LEU A 172 19.01 -7.57 -11.04
N CYS A 173 19.05 -8.48 -10.06
CA CYS A 173 18.40 -9.78 -10.19
C CYS A 173 16.88 -9.65 -10.12
N ASN A 174 16.16 -10.18 -11.11
CA ASN A 174 14.70 -10.23 -11.10
C ASN A 174 14.14 -11.64 -10.77
N CYS A 175 14.93 -12.70 -10.96
CA CYS A 175 14.49 -14.07 -10.67
C CYS A 175 14.49 -14.41 -9.17
N LYS A 176 15.18 -13.59 -8.36
CA LYS A 176 15.35 -13.75 -6.90
C LYS A 176 16.06 -15.04 -6.46
N GLN A 177 16.67 -15.75 -7.42
CA GLN A 177 17.42 -16.98 -7.19
C GLN A 177 18.94 -16.78 -7.06
N THR A 178 19.42 -15.53 -7.22
CA THR A 178 20.85 -15.17 -7.15
C THR A 178 21.48 -15.53 -5.80
N GLY A 179 22.70 -16.04 -5.84
CA GLY A 179 23.58 -16.18 -4.68
C GLY A 179 24.27 -14.88 -4.29
N LYS A 180 24.40 -13.92 -5.21
CA LYS A 180 25.05 -12.61 -5.01
C LYS A 180 24.02 -11.48 -4.97
N ARG A 181 23.16 -11.47 -3.96
CA ARG A 181 22.13 -10.42 -3.78
C ARG A 181 22.81 -9.05 -3.60
N PRO A 182 22.35 -7.98 -4.28
CA PRO A 182 21.17 -7.85 -5.15
C PRO A 182 21.44 -8.05 -6.66
N PHE A 183 22.68 -8.34 -7.03
CA PHE A 183 23.15 -8.37 -8.42
C PHE A 183 22.83 -9.69 -9.13
N CYS A 184 22.80 -9.64 -10.45
CA CYS A 184 22.64 -10.83 -11.28
C CYS A 184 23.96 -11.63 -11.34
N ASP A 185 23.89 -12.93 -11.07
CA ASP A 185 24.99 -13.88 -11.10
C ASP A 185 24.86 -14.92 -12.24
N GLY A 186 23.85 -14.76 -13.11
CA GLY A 186 23.53 -15.73 -14.17
C GLY A 186 22.67 -16.92 -13.71
N SER A 187 22.30 -17.02 -12.42
CA SER A 187 21.45 -18.11 -11.92
C SER A 187 20.10 -18.23 -12.62
N HIS A 188 19.65 -17.17 -13.29
CA HIS A 188 18.40 -17.15 -14.02
C HIS A 188 18.37 -18.08 -15.24
N SER A 189 19.51 -18.38 -15.85
CA SER A 189 19.59 -19.26 -17.04
C SER A 189 19.21 -20.72 -16.74
N GLN A 190 19.32 -21.14 -15.47
CA GLN A 190 19.00 -22.51 -15.04
C GLN A 190 17.50 -22.73 -14.80
N ILE A 191 16.70 -21.67 -14.79
CA ILE A 191 15.27 -21.74 -14.47
C ILE A 191 14.50 -22.11 -15.75
N LYS A 192 13.87 -23.29 -15.80
CA LYS A 192 13.09 -23.74 -16.96
C LYS A 192 11.69 -23.11 -16.98
N ASP A 193 11.18 -22.79 -18.18
CA ASP A 193 9.83 -22.25 -18.39
C ASP A 193 8.79 -23.30 -17.99
N VAL A 194 7.87 -22.94 -17.10
CA VAL A 194 6.71 -23.80 -16.80
C VAL A 194 5.77 -23.80 -18.00
N ASP A 195 5.72 -22.70 -18.75
CA ASP A 195 4.81 -22.51 -19.88
C ASP A 195 5.16 -23.42 -21.07
N LYS A 196 6.46 -23.67 -21.31
CA LYS A 196 6.90 -24.68 -22.30
C LYS A 196 6.47 -26.10 -21.94
N LYS A 197 6.20 -26.35 -20.65
CA LYS A 197 5.78 -27.66 -20.16
C LYS A 197 4.29 -27.92 -20.40
N ALA A 198 3.51 -26.86 -20.60
CA ALA A 198 2.07 -26.95 -20.84
C ALA A 198 1.71 -27.12 -22.32
N GLY A 199 2.69 -27.12 -23.24
CA GLY A 199 2.44 -27.22 -24.69
C GLY A 199 1.51 -26.12 -25.22
N LEU A 200 1.43 -24.98 -24.52
CA LEU A 200 0.43 -23.95 -24.82
C LEU A 200 0.77 -23.11 -26.06
N PHE A 201 1.97 -23.30 -26.62
CA PHE A 201 2.48 -22.57 -27.78
C PHE A 201 3.23 -23.48 -28.77
N ASP A 202 2.91 -24.78 -28.78
CA ASP A 202 3.33 -25.69 -29.85
C ASP A 202 2.21 -25.84 -30.90
#